data_AF-A0A2V2UJ16-F1
#
_entry.id   AF-A0A2V2UJ16-F1
#
_cell.length_a   1.000
_cell.length_b   1.000
_cell.length_c   1.000
_cell.angle_alpha   90.00
_cell.angle_beta   90.00
_cell.angle_gamma   90.00
#
_symmetry.space_group_name_H-M   'P 1'
#
loop_
_entity.id
_entity.type
_entity.pdbx_description
1 polymer ?
#
loop_
_entity_poly.entity_id
_entity_poly.type
_entity_poly.pdbx_seq_one_letter_code
_entity_poly.pdbx_strand_id
1 'polypeptide(L)'
;MDTRFHCVYLLTSLDPQCAGEYYIGYTVDPIRRLRQHNGEIVSGAWRTKRRGRPWELLCCVSGFGEDRIALKFEWCWQHPTKSTRLKTQMTQLRGVHRLPYAVGVLHLLLRADLFARLQLTLHIFEPERVGRVVAELQGRVPSIPPLVATSLLRIEEITKERFKSLYLDGVSGGDGTARDGCVYFVTAPLSSQPDVDAPSRRVRSCRYLSEEDIFRQHARVKELLEANQCPCALCSLPLRSPYFVRCSRTPFCSLRAHLACLAMWFTYETMQKRDVTMGQSNQK
;
A
#
# COMPACT_ATOMS: atom_id res chain seq x y z
N MET A 1 -3.23 7.83 -15.03
CA MET A 1 -3.00 7.51 -13.60
C MET A 1 -1.76 8.26 -13.18
N ASP A 2 -1.79 8.91 -12.01
CA ASP A 2 -0.62 9.62 -11.47
C ASP A 2 0.48 8.58 -11.22
N THR A 3 1.66 8.79 -11.79
CA THR A 3 2.81 7.87 -11.68
C THR A 3 3.78 8.29 -10.58
N ARG A 4 3.38 9.26 -9.75
CA ARG A 4 4.21 9.74 -8.65
C ARG A 4 4.06 8.83 -7.43
N PHE A 5 5.11 8.80 -6.63
CA PHE A 5 5.04 8.23 -5.30
C PHE A 5 4.14 9.11 -4.42
N HIS A 6 3.16 8.51 -3.75
CA HIS A 6 2.27 9.18 -2.82
C HIS A 6 2.37 8.52 -1.46
N CYS A 7 2.62 9.29 -0.40
CA CYS A 7 2.58 8.78 0.95
C CYS A 7 1.97 9.74 1.96
N VAL A 8 1.42 9.15 3.02
CA VAL A 8 1.01 9.85 4.23
C VAL A 8 1.94 9.42 5.35
N TYR A 9 2.58 10.38 6.02
CA TYR A 9 3.64 10.13 6.98
C TYR A 9 3.26 10.59 8.39
N LEU A 10 3.90 9.98 9.39
CA LEU A 10 3.82 10.34 10.79
C LEU A 10 5.19 10.79 11.29
N LEU A 11 5.26 12.00 11.82
CA LEU A 11 6.41 12.52 12.55
C LEU A 11 6.12 12.56 14.04
N THR A 12 7.16 12.44 14.85
CA THR A 12 7.14 12.79 16.28
C THR A 12 8.23 13.79 16.58
N SER A 13 8.01 14.62 17.60
CA SER A 13 9.06 15.49 18.12
C SER A 13 10.05 14.70 18.98
N LEU A 14 11.34 15.04 18.88
CA LEU A 14 12.39 14.61 19.79
C LEU A 14 12.68 15.64 20.90
N ASP A 15 12.04 16.81 20.85
CA ASP A 15 12.15 17.83 21.89
C ASP A 15 11.46 17.34 23.18
N PRO A 16 12.17 17.27 24.33
CA PRO A 16 11.59 16.88 25.60
C PRO A 16 10.39 17.74 26.03
N GLN A 17 10.34 19.01 25.64
CA GLN A 17 9.22 19.92 25.93
C GLN A 17 7.97 19.62 25.08
N CYS A 18 8.14 18.85 24.01
CA CYS A 18 7.11 18.45 23.07
C CYS A 18 6.93 16.93 23.04
N ALA A 19 7.21 16.24 24.15
CA ALA A 19 7.15 14.78 24.22
C ALA A 19 5.76 14.25 23.82
N GLY A 20 5.75 13.34 22.85
CA GLY A 20 4.52 12.75 22.30
C GLY A 20 3.74 13.66 21.33
N GLU A 21 4.20 14.89 21.06
CA GLU A 21 3.67 15.68 19.96
C GLU A 21 3.98 14.99 18.63
N TYR A 22 2.99 14.98 17.74
CA TYR A 22 3.09 14.33 16.46
C TYR A 22 2.57 15.22 15.33
N TYR A 23 3.00 14.91 14.12
CA TYR A 23 2.52 15.57 12.91
C TYR A 23 2.18 14.50 11.86
N ILE A 24 1.01 14.62 11.25
CA ILE A 24 0.59 13.76 10.14
C ILE A 24 0.50 14.63 8.89
N GLY A 25 1.09 14.17 7.79
CA GLY A 25 1.02 14.92 6.53
C GLY A 25 1.07 14.05 5.29
N TYR A 26 0.65 14.63 4.17
CA TYR A 26 0.86 14.07 2.84
C TYR A 26 2.11 14.64 2.15
N THR A 27 2.82 13.80 1.38
CA THR A 27 3.94 14.19 0.53
C THR A 27 4.21 13.16 -0.57
N VAL A 28 4.99 13.57 -1.57
CA VAL A 28 5.57 12.69 -2.59
C VAL A 28 7.02 12.33 -2.30
N ASP A 29 7.63 13.01 -1.31
CA ASP A 29 8.99 12.75 -0.85
C ASP A 29 9.04 13.01 0.67
N PRO A 30 8.97 11.95 1.50
CA PRO A 30 8.95 12.09 2.96
C PRO A 30 10.29 12.50 3.54
N ILE A 31 11.40 12.14 2.89
CA ILE A 31 12.75 12.48 3.37
C ILE A 31 13.02 13.97 3.16
N ARG A 32 12.73 14.49 1.96
CA ARG A 32 12.81 15.95 1.71
C ARG A 32 11.86 16.72 2.61
N ARG A 33 10.65 16.21 2.83
CA ARG A 33 9.65 16.87 3.70
C ARG A 33 10.08 16.90 5.17
N LEU A 34 10.73 15.85 5.67
CA LEU A 34 11.33 15.83 7.02
C LEU A 34 12.36 16.97 7.18
N ARG A 35 13.26 17.12 6.20
CA ARG A 35 14.29 18.17 6.19
C ARG A 35 13.68 19.58 6.18
N GLN A 36 12.55 19.77 5.49
CA GLN A 36 11.78 21.02 5.53
C GLN A 36 11.19 21.28 6.93
N HIS A 37 10.59 20.27 7.57
CA HIS A 37 10.07 20.37 8.93
C HIS A 37 11.16 20.72 9.95
N ASN A 38 12.36 20.18 9.77
CA ASN A 38 13.54 20.48 10.57
C ASN A 38 14.22 21.82 10.22
N GLY A 39 13.84 22.45 9.12
CA GLY A 39 14.39 23.73 8.68
C GLY A 39 15.76 23.64 8.01
N GLU A 40 16.19 22.44 7.60
CA GLU A 40 17.41 22.24 6.81
C GLU A 40 17.24 22.71 5.37
N ILE A 41 16.01 22.67 4.86
CA ILE A 41 15.65 23.12 3.50
C ILE A 41 14.57 24.19 3.62
N VAL A 42 14.77 25.32 2.96
CA VAL A 42 13.77 26.39 2.89
C VAL A 42 12.69 26.02 1.88
N SER A 43 11.43 26.07 2.28
CA SER A 43 10.29 26.03 1.37
C SER A 43 9.34 27.19 1.65
N GLY A 44 9.52 28.30 0.92
CA GLY A 44 8.51 29.29 0.52
C GLY A 44 7.57 29.97 1.55
N ALA A 45 7.51 29.54 2.80
CA ALA A 45 6.65 30.11 3.83
C ALA A 45 7.51 30.72 4.94
N TRP A 46 7.62 32.04 4.88
CA TRP A 46 8.22 32.88 5.91
C TRP A 46 7.44 32.70 7.22
N ARG A 47 8.15 32.40 8.31
CA ARG A 47 7.64 32.17 9.69
C ARG A 47 6.75 30.93 9.92
N THR A 48 7.35 29.76 10.12
CA THR A 48 6.73 28.67 10.90
C THR A 48 7.69 28.11 11.97
N LYS A 49 7.16 28.03 13.19
CA LYS A 49 7.79 27.99 14.54
C LYS A 49 8.88 26.91 14.74
N ARG A 50 9.96 27.26 15.47
CA ARG A 50 11.04 26.35 15.95
C ARG A 50 10.56 25.22 16.89
N ARG A 51 9.34 25.31 17.41
CA ARG A 51 8.82 24.42 18.47
C ARG A 51 8.66 22.98 17.96
N GLY A 52 9.13 22.02 18.74
CA GLY A 52 9.01 20.59 18.42
C GLY A 52 10.09 20.06 17.47
N ARG A 53 11.05 20.90 17.05
CA ARG A 53 12.25 20.42 16.34
C ARG A 53 13.28 19.86 17.34
N PRO A 54 14.06 18.83 16.98
CA PRO A 54 13.99 18.12 15.71
C PRO A 54 12.81 17.13 15.66
N TRP A 55 12.23 17.00 14.48
CA TRP A 55 11.24 15.99 14.15
C TRP A 55 11.94 14.72 13.67
N GLU A 56 11.34 13.59 13.99
CA GLU A 56 11.73 12.26 13.55
C GLU A 56 10.60 11.63 12.75
N LEU A 57 10.95 11.05 11.59
CA LEU A 57 10.00 10.32 10.74
C LEU A 57 9.85 8.90 11.29
N LEU A 58 8.69 8.57 11.84
CA LEU A 58 8.45 7.24 12.43
C LEU A 58 8.03 6.21 11.39
N CYS A 59 7.03 6.56 10.59
CA CYS A 59 6.49 5.68 9.57
C CYS A 59 5.81 6.48 8.45
N CYS A 60 5.64 5.85 7.29
CA CYS A 60 4.75 6.35 6.26
C CYS A 60 3.96 5.22 5.61
N VAL A 61 2.76 5.55 5.14
CA VAL A 61 1.91 4.65 4.34
C VAL A 61 2.03 5.09 2.89
N SER A 62 2.38 4.17 2.00
CA SER A 62 2.42 4.40 0.54
C SER A 62 1.57 3.38 -0.21
N GLY A 63 1.53 3.46 -1.53
CA GLY A 63 0.73 2.57 -2.39
C GLY A 63 -0.60 3.19 -2.83
N PHE A 64 -0.82 4.47 -2.54
CA PHE A 64 -1.96 5.20 -3.05
C PHE A 64 -1.82 5.41 -4.56
N GLY A 65 -2.81 4.98 -5.34
CA GLY A 65 -2.81 5.15 -6.79
C GLY A 65 -3.02 6.59 -7.26
N GLU A 66 -3.52 7.47 -6.37
CA GLU A 66 -3.79 8.88 -6.65
C GLU A 66 -3.61 9.73 -5.39
N ASP A 67 -3.23 11.00 -5.58
CA ASP A 67 -3.10 12.00 -4.52
C ASP A 67 -4.40 12.19 -3.72
N ARG A 68 -5.56 12.21 -4.38
CA ARG A 68 -6.88 12.36 -3.75
C ARG A 68 -7.16 11.26 -2.71
N ILE A 69 -6.67 10.04 -2.95
CA ILE A 69 -6.86 8.92 -2.02
C ILE A 69 -5.94 9.12 -0.81
N ALA A 70 -4.68 9.49 -1.04
CA ALA A 70 -3.73 9.80 0.03
C ALA A 70 -4.20 10.98 0.89
N LEU A 71 -4.70 12.06 0.30
CA LEU A 71 -5.26 13.21 1.01
C LEU A 71 -6.50 12.85 1.83
N LYS A 72 -7.36 11.95 1.34
CA LYS A 72 -8.48 11.42 2.13
C LYS A 72 -7.99 10.60 3.33
N PHE A 73 -6.96 9.78 3.14
CA PHE A 73 -6.33 9.02 4.22
C PHE A 73 -5.74 9.94 5.28
N GLU A 74 -4.94 10.94 4.86
CA GLU A 74 -4.39 11.99 5.73
C GLU A 74 -5.48 12.69 6.53
N TRP A 75 -6.54 13.16 5.86
CA TRP A 75 -7.62 13.87 6.53
C TRP A 75 -8.31 13.00 7.58
N CYS A 76 -8.57 11.72 7.27
CA CYS A 76 -9.17 10.80 8.22
C CYS A 76 -8.25 10.52 9.42
N TRP A 77 -6.93 10.52 9.21
CA TRP A 77 -5.95 10.33 10.27
C TRP A 77 -5.82 11.56 11.18
N GLN A 78 -5.87 12.76 10.59
CA GLN A 78 -5.88 14.03 11.34
C GLN A 78 -7.22 14.27 12.07
N HIS A 79 -8.34 13.84 11.49
CA HIS A 79 -9.70 14.12 11.98
C HIS A 79 -10.56 12.86 12.18
N PRO A 80 -10.11 11.88 12.98
CA PRO A 80 -10.74 10.56 13.02
C PRO A 80 -12.14 10.56 13.65
N THR A 81 -12.47 11.55 14.50
CA THR A 81 -13.81 11.72 15.07
C THR A 81 -14.82 12.32 14.11
N LYS A 82 -14.36 13.06 13.08
CA LYS A 82 -15.19 13.62 12.01
C LYS A 82 -15.40 12.63 10.87
N SER A 83 -14.48 11.68 10.70
CA SER A 83 -14.62 10.60 9.72
C SER A 83 -15.76 9.68 10.12
N THR A 84 -16.82 9.62 9.31
CA THR A 84 -17.97 8.73 9.51
C THR A 84 -17.57 7.25 9.61
N ARG A 85 -16.42 6.88 9.05
CA ARG A 85 -15.89 5.51 9.03
C ARG A 85 -15.23 5.09 10.33
N LEU A 86 -14.60 6.04 11.02
CA LEU A 86 -13.88 5.78 12.25
C LEU A 86 -14.66 6.17 13.50
N LYS A 87 -15.65 7.07 13.37
CA LYS A 87 -16.38 7.66 14.51
C LYS A 87 -16.86 6.61 15.52
N THR A 88 -17.39 5.48 15.06
CA THR A 88 -17.86 4.40 15.94
C THR A 88 -16.71 3.68 16.66
N GLN A 89 -15.58 3.49 15.97
CA GLN A 89 -14.39 2.82 16.52
C GLN A 89 -13.55 3.73 17.43
N MET A 90 -13.68 5.05 17.31
CA MET A 90 -12.97 6.03 18.14
C MET A 90 -13.30 5.95 19.63
N THR A 91 -14.41 5.31 19.99
CA THR A 91 -14.74 5.00 21.40
C THR A 91 -13.69 4.09 22.05
N GLN A 92 -12.98 3.27 21.27
CA GLN A 92 -11.90 2.40 21.78
C GLN A 92 -10.65 3.18 22.18
N LEU A 93 -10.40 4.35 21.58
CA LEU A 93 -9.23 5.18 21.85
C LEU A 93 -9.50 6.27 22.90
N ARG A 94 -10.58 6.14 23.68
CA ARG A 94 -10.93 7.09 24.73
C ARG A 94 -9.83 7.11 25.80
N GLY A 95 -9.33 8.30 26.15
CA GLY A 95 -8.23 8.44 27.13
C GLY A 95 -6.83 8.12 26.58
N VAL A 96 -6.73 7.72 25.31
CA VAL A 96 -5.45 7.67 24.60
C VAL A 96 -5.18 9.05 24.01
N HIS A 97 -3.98 9.57 24.24
CA HIS A 97 -3.58 10.90 23.80
C HIS A 97 -2.23 10.83 23.07
N ARG A 98 -1.84 11.94 22.41
CA ARG A 98 -0.49 12.12 21.85
C ARG A 98 -0.13 11.02 20.82
N LEU A 99 1.14 10.67 20.70
CA LEU A 99 1.63 9.71 19.73
C LEU A 99 0.92 8.34 19.76
N PRO A 100 0.64 7.70 20.93
CA PRO A 100 -0.16 6.48 20.97
C PRO A 100 -1.54 6.62 20.32
N TYR A 101 -2.19 7.79 20.44
CA TYR A 101 -3.47 8.05 19.80
C TYR A 101 -3.32 8.04 18.26
N ALA A 102 -2.30 8.72 17.73
CA ALA A 102 -2.03 8.73 16.30
C ALA A 102 -1.77 7.32 15.74
N VAL A 103 -0.99 6.50 16.47
CA VAL A 103 -0.71 5.10 16.08
C VAL A 103 -1.98 4.24 16.17
N GLY A 104 -2.80 4.42 17.21
CA GLY A 104 -4.09 3.72 17.32
C GLY A 104 -5.05 4.04 16.18
N VAL A 105 -5.12 5.30 15.77
CA VAL A 105 -5.92 5.72 14.61
C VAL A 105 -5.39 5.08 13.32
N LEU A 106 -4.06 5.03 13.13
CA LEU A 106 -3.44 4.36 11.99
C LEU A 106 -3.83 2.87 11.92
N HIS A 107 -3.80 2.17 13.06
CA HIS A 107 -4.20 0.77 13.15
C HIS A 107 -5.67 0.55 12.71
N LEU A 108 -6.56 1.48 13.08
CA LEU A 108 -7.97 1.42 12.67
C LEU A 108 -8.15 1.79 11.19
N LEU A 109 -7.42 2.79 10.70
CA LEU A 109 -7.46 3.21 9.29
C LEU A 109 -7.03 2.11 8.33
N LEU A 110 -5.92 1.44 8.61
CA LEU A 110 -5.40 0.35 7.78
C LEU A 110 -6.33 -0.87 7.75
N ARG A 111 -7.30 -0.96 8.68
CA ARG A 111 -8.35 -1.99 8.73
C ARG A 111 -9.70 -1.51 8.23
N ALA A 112 -9.88 -0.22 7.99
CA ALA A 112 -11.14 0.32 7.53
C ALA A 112 -11.41 -0.14 6.09
N ASP A 113 -12.65 -0.55 5.78
CA ASP A 113 -13.05 -1.17 4.51
C ASP A 113 -12.59 -0.43 3.24
N LEU A 114 -12.53 0.90 3.30
CA LEU A 114 -12.12 1.73 2.16
C LEU A 114 -10.63 1.54 1.83
N PHE A 115 -9.79 1.44 2.88
CA PHE A 115 -8.33 1.42 2.74
C PHE A 115 -7.79 -0.01 2.76
N ALA A 116 -8.45 -0.95 3.44
CA ALA A 116 -8.07 -2.36 3.46
C ALA A 116 -8.14 -3.06 2.10
N ARG A 117 -8.83 -2.44 1.12
CA ARG A 117 -8.91 -2.90 -0.28
C ARG A 117 -7.82 -2.34 -1.18
N LEU A 118 -7.03 -1.39 -0.68
CA LEU A 118 -5.90 -0.82 -1.41
C LEU A 118 -4.65 -1.64 -1.11
N GLN A 119 -3.78 -1.80 -2.11
CA GLN A 119 -2.45 -2.37 -1.89
C GLN A 119 -1.55 -1.30 -1.26
N LEU A 120 -1.47 -1.31 0.06
CA LEU A 120 -0.71 -0.34 0.84
C LEU A 120 0.56 -0.96 1.40
N THR A 121 1.57 -0.12 1.58
CA THR A 121 2.80 -0.48 2.30
C THR A 121 2.98 0.47 3.48
N LEU A 122 3.09 -0.07 4.68
CA LEU A 122 3.51 0.65 5.88
C LEU A 122 5.04 0.50 6.03
N HIS A 123 5.74 1.61 5.84
CA HIS A 123 7.18 1.74 6.03
C HIS A 123 7.45 2.21 7.45
N ILE A 124 8.20 1.43 8.22
CA ILE A 124 8.59 1.75 9.59
C ILE A 124 10.08 2.14 9.58
N PHE A 125 10.38 3.39 9.90
CA PHE A 125 11.75 3.91 9.91
C PHE A 125 12.42 3.78 11.28
N GLU A 126 11.62 3.81 12.35
CA GLU A 126 12.11 3.76 13.74
C GLU A 126 11.40 2.61 14.49
N PRO A 127 11.79 1.34 14.24
CA PRO A 127 11.05 0.17 14.72
C PRO A 127 11.01 0.07 16.25
N GLU A 128 12.10 0.38 16.94
CA GLU A 128 12.13 0.34 18.42
C GLU A 128 11.13 1.33 19.04
N ARG A 129 11.05 2.54 18.50
CA ARG A 129 10.14 3.57 19.01
C ARG A 129 8.69 3.23 18.67
N VAL A 130 8.41 2.79 17.45
CA VAL A 130 7.08 2.33 17.06
C VAL A 130 6.66 1.13 17.93
N GLY A 131 7.55 0.17 18.17
CA GLY A 131 7.31 -0.98 19.03
C GLY A 131 6.93 -0.58 20.46
N ARG A 132 7.64 0.38 21.07
CA ARG A 132 7.30 0.91 22.40
C ARG A 132 5.92 1.57 22.44
N VAL A 133 5.59 2.37 21.43
CA VAL A 133 4.28 3.05 21.35
C VAL A 133 3.15 2.04 21.11
N VAL A 134 3.39 1.01 20.30
CA VAL A 134 2.43 -0.07 20.06
C VAL A 134 2.22 -0.89 21.33
N ALA A 135 3.27 -1.21 22.09
CA ALA A 135 3.16 -1.90 23.37
C ALA A 135 2.38 -1.06 24.41
N GLU A 136 2.63 0.25 24.48
CA GLU A 136 1.86 1.17 25.32
C GLU A 136 0.38 1.20 24.91
N LEU A 137 0.10 1.28 23.60
CA LEU A 137 -1.25 1.26 23.07
C LEU A 137 -1.97 -0.05 23.43
N GLN A 138 -1.30 -1.20 23.32
CA GLN A 138 -1.86 -2.50 23.70
C GLN A 138 -2.17 -2.59 25.19
N GLY A 139 -1.30 -2.06 26.05
CA GLY A 139 -1.54 -2.02 27.48
C GLY A 139 -2.78 -1.20 27.87
N ARG A 140 -3.11 -0.16 27.10
CA ARG A 140 -4.29 0.70 27.32
C ARG A 140 -5.54 0.18 26.62
N VAL A 141 -5.39 -0.33 25.40
CA VAL A 141 -6.47 -0.70 24.48
C VAL A 141 -6.16 -2.06 23.86
N PRO A 142 -6.34 -3.15 24.61
CA PRO A 142 -6.07 -4.51 24.11
C PRO A 142 -7.02 -4.93 22.97
N SER A 143 -8.14 -4.22 22.79
CA SER A 143 -9.09 -4.47 21.70
C SER A 143 -8.55 -4.14 20.31
N ILE A 144 -7.47 -3.35 20.21
CA ILE A 144 -6.83 -3.01 18.94
C ILE A 144 -5.58 -3.89 18.78
N PRO A 145 -5.65 -4.98 17.99
CA PRO A 145 -4.51 -5.86 17.82
C PRO A 145 -3.37 -5.17 17.05
N PRO A 146 -2.11 -5.60 17.25
CA PRO A 146 -1.00 -5.17 16.41
C PRO A 146 -1.28 -5.47 14.93
N LEU A 147 -0.75 -4.63 14.05
CA LEU A 147 -0.88 -4.81 12.61
C LEU A 147 -0.10 -6.06 12.18
N VAL A 148 -0.71 -6.85 11.31
CA VAL A 148 -0.09 -8.02 10.67
C VAL A 148 -0.15 -7.81 9.17
N ALA A 149 0.91 -8.21 8.47
CA ALA A 149 0.93 -8.16 7.02
C ALA A 149 -0.21 -9.01 6.43
N THR A 150 -0.84 -8.51 5.37
CA THR A 150 -1.88 -9.21 4.61
C THR A 150 -1.51 -9.22 3.13
N SER A 151 -2.32 -9.86 2.28
CA SER A 151 -2.11 -9.81 0.83
C SER A 151 -2.15 -8.41 0.24
N LEU A 152 -2.81 -7.45 0.92
CA LEU A 152 -2.95 -6.06 0.47
C LEU A 152 -2.23 -5.05 1.37
N LEU A 153 -1.79 -5.45 2.56
CA LEU A 153 -1.02 -4.59 3.47
C LEU A 153 0.37 -5.20 3.69
N ARG A 154 1.38 -4.58 3.10
CA ARG A 154 2.78 -4.90 3.40
C ARG A 154 3.26 -4.04 4.56
N ILE A 155 4.06 -4.63 5.46
CA ILE A 155 4.71 -3.92 6.56
C ILE A 155 6.20 -4.21 6.43
N GLU A 156 7.01 -3.16 6.37
CA GLU A 156 8.46 -3.32 6.29
C GLU A 156 9.19 -2.33 7.21
N GLU A 157 10.26 -2.81 7.82
CA GLU A 157 11.22 -1.99 8.53
C GLU A 157 12.32 -1.57 7.55
N ILE A 158 12.57 -0.26 7.44
CA ILE A 158 13.41 0.28 6.37
C ILE A 158 14.15 1.54 6.81
N THR A 159 15.43 1.64 6.45
CA THR A 159 16.21 2.86 6.68
C THR A 159 15.85 3.94 5.66
N LYS A 160 16.12 5.21 5.99
CA LYS A 160 15.83 6.35 5.10
C LYS A 160 16.60 6.24 3.78
N GLU A 161 17.82 5.73 3.81
CA GLU A 161 18.70 5.54 2.66
C GLU A 161 18.15 4.43 1.74
N ARG A 162 17.78 3.29 2.32
CA ARG A 162 17.20 2.17 1.56
C ARG A 162 15.85 2.55 0.97
N PHE A 163 15.03 3.27 1.72
CA PHE A 163 13.75 3.79 1.23
C PHE A 163 13.94 4.71 0.04
N LYS A 164 14.89 5.64 0.11
CA LYS A 164 15.21 6.55 -0.99
C LYS A 164 15.64 5.78 -2.25
N SER A 165 16.54 4.81 -2.10
CA SER A 165 17.02 3.98 -3.21
C SER A 165 15.90 3.17 -3.88
N LEU A 166 15.02 2.56 -3.08
CA LEU A 166 13.95 1.69 -3.61
C LEU A 166 12.75 2.45 -4.19
N TYR A 167 12.38 3.58 -3.57
CA TYR A 167 11.10 4.24 -3.86
C TYR A 167 11.24 5.62 -4.50
N LEU A 168 12.39 6.28 -4.39
CA LEU A 168 12.57 7.68 -4.85
C LEU A 168 13.61 7.83 -5.97
N ASP A 169 14.71 7.07 -5.95
CA ASP A 169 15.84 7.26 -6.88
C ASP A 169 15.59 6.70 -8.30
N GLY A 170 14.42 6.09 -8.56
CA GLY A 170 13.99 5.64 -9.89
C GLY A 170 13.36 6.73 -10.80
N VAL A 171 13.37 8.00 -10.39
CA VAL A 171 12.66 9.11 -11.08
C VAL A 171 13.63 10.06 -11.81
N SER A 172 14.92 9.76 -11.87
CA SER A 172 15.92 10.66 -12.49
C SER A 172 16.92 9.90 -13.37
N GLY A 173 16.52 9.62 -14.62
CA GLY A 173 17.45 9.14 -15.66
C GLY A 173 16.78 8.68 -16.96
N GLY A 174 16.75 9.56 -17.97
CA GLY A 174 16.95 9.19 -19.38
C GLY A 174 15.77 8.70 -20.23
N ASP A 175 15.41 9.54 -21.20
CA ASP A 175 15.00 9.22 -22.59
C ASP A 175 13.58 8.69 -22.89
N GLY A 176 12.72 9.62 -23.34
CA GLY A 176 12.15 9.61 -24.70
C GLY A 176 11.21 8.49 -25.17
N THR A 177 11.04 7.39 -24.44
CA THR A 177 10.10 6.34 -24.81
C THR A 177 9.21 5.99 -23.62
N ALA A 178 7.93 6.32 -23.74
CA ALA A 178 6.90 5.99 -22.76
C ALA A 178 6.82 4.47 -22.59
N ARG A 179 7.60 3.93 -21.65
CA ARG A 179 7.45 2.56 -21.17
C ARG A 179 6.24 2.52 -20.25
N ASP A 180 5.19 2.00 -20.85
CA ASP A 180 3.88 1.67 -20.30
C ASP A 180 3.97 0.93 -18.95
N GLY A 181 3.19 1.38 -17.96
CA GLY A 181 2.72 0.53 -16.85
C GLY A 181 3.55 0.46 -15.55
N CYS A 182 3.12 1.21 -14.54
CA CYS A 182 2.93 0.72 -13.16
C CYS A 182 4.09 -0.05 -12.49
N VAL A 183 5.21 0.61 -12.19
CA VAL A 183 6.37 -0.05 -11.56
C VAL A 183 6.27 -0.17 -10.02
N TYR A 184 5.42 0.60 -9.33
CA TYR A 184 5.32 0.49 -7.86
C TYR A 184 4.61 -0.78 -7.35
N PHE A 185 3.90 -1.49 -8.24
CA PHE A 185 3.15 -2.68 -7.86
C PHE A 185 3.98 -3.98 -7.91
N VAL A 186 5.19 -3.96 -8.49
CA VAL A 186 5.92 -5.21 -8.84
C VAL A 186 7.37 -5.28 -8.30
N THR A 187 7.98 -4.18 -7.85
CA THR A 187 9.44 -4.17 -7.54
C THR A 187 9.83 -4.55 -6.11
N ALA A 188 8.92 -5.01 -5.25
CA ALA A 188 9.30 -5.53 -3.94
C ALA A 188 9.95 -6.93 -4.09
N PRO A 189 11.23 -7.13 -3.72
CA PRO A 189 11.82 -8.46 -3.72
C PRO A 189 11.07 -9.30 -2.67
N LEU A 190 10.63 -10.50 -3.07
CA LEU A 190 10.24 -11.55 -2.13
C LEU A 190 11.46 -11.80 -1.22
N SER A 191 11.36 -11.41 0.04
CA SER A 191 12.37 -11.70 1.04
C SER A 191 12.38 -13.20 1.31
N SER A 192 13.17 -13.95 0.54
CA SER A 192 13.70 -15.24 0.94
C SER A 192 15.21 -15.05 1.11
N GLN A 193 15.65 -14.87 2.36
CA GLN A 193 17.02 -15.21 2.73
C GLN A 193 17.24 -16.68 2.32
N PRO A 194 18.31 -17.04 1.61
CA PRO A 194 18.61 -18.44 1.37
C PRO A 194 19.09 -19.06 2.68
N ASP A 195 18.28 -19.92 3.29
CA ASP A 195 18.74 -20.90 4.29
C ASP A 195 19.80 -21.77 3.62
N VAL A 196 21.00 -21.76 4.18
CA VAL A 196 22.20 -22.36 3.55
C VAL A 196 22.28 -23.88 3.73
N ASP A 197 21.37 -24.52 4.49
CA ASP A 197 21.56 -25.93 4.92
C ASP A 197 20.35 -26.87 4.73
N ALA A 198 19.48 -26.66 3.73
CA ALA A 198 18.39 -27.60 3.44
C ALA A 198 18.70 -28.53 2.23
N PRO A 199 18.53 -29.87 2.35
CA PRO A 199 18.87 -30.81 1.30
C PRO A 199 18.00 -30.61 0.06
N SER A 200 18.66 -30.58 -1.09
CA SER A 200 18.15 -30.24 -2.42
C SER A 200 16.87 -30.99 -2.80
N ARG A 201 15.70 -30.38 -2.55
CA ARG A 201 14.47 -30.74 -3.27
C ARG A 201 14.64 -30.27 -4.71
N ARG A 202 14.76 -31.22 -5.65
CA ARG A 202 14.79 -30.95 -7.09
C ARG A 202 13.58 -30.10 -7.49
N VAL A 203 13.79 -28.79 -7.59
CA VAL A 203 12.88 -27.87 -8.26
C VAL A 203 12.82 -28.35 -9.71
N ARG A 204 11.63 -28.78 -10.16
CA ARG A 204 11.40 -29.07 -11.59
C ARG A 204 11.83 -27.83 -12.37
N SER A 205 12.90 -27.96 -13.16
CA SER A 205 13.42 -26.92 -14.03
C SER A 205 12.27 -26.37 -14.89
N CYS A 206 11.78 -25.20 -14.52
CA CYS A 206 10.95 -24.40 -15.40
C CYS A 206 11.87 -23.91 -16.50
N ARG A 207 11.75 -24.47 -17.71
CA ARG A 207 12.46 -23.96 -18.89
C ARG A 207 12.10 -22.48 -19.03
N TYR A 208 13.06 -21.59 -18.83
CA TYR A 208 12.89 -20.18 -19.15
C TYR A 208 12.69 -20.09 -20.66
N LEU A 209 11.54 -19.55 -21.09
CA LEU A 209 11.33 -19.17 -22.48
C LEU A 209 12.31 -18.06 -22.84
N SER A 210 12.89 -18.13 -24.03
CA SER A 210 13.73 -17.04 -24.54
C SER A 210 12.89 -15.78 -24.74
N GLU A 211 13.52 -14.59 -24.75
CA GLU A 211 12.80 -13.34 -25.05
C GLU A 211 12.01 -13.43 -26.36
N GLU A 212 12.59 -14.09 -27.38
CA GLU A 212 11.92 -14.34 -28.66
C GLU A 212 10.61 -15.13 -28.51
N ASP A 213 10.57 -16.14 -27.64
CA ASP A 213 9.36 -16.93 -27.42
C ASP A 213 8.26 -16.10 -26.75
N ILE A 214 8.64 -15.16 -25.86
CA ILE A 214 7.71 -14.21 -25.25
C ILE A 214 7.11 -13.29 -26.32
N PHE A 215 7.94 -12.76 -27.21
CA PHE A 215 7.48 -11.91 -28.32
C PHE A 215 6.57 -12.66 -29.28
N ARG A 216 6.94 -13.89 -29.68
CA ARG A 216 6.10 -14.74 -30.54
C ARG A 216 4.75 -15.05 -29.90
N GLN A 217 4.74 -15.39 -28.61
CA GLN A 217 3.50 -15.64 -27.88
C GLN A 217 2.63 -14.38 -27.78
N HIS A 218 3.25 -13.20 -27.58
CA HIS A 218 2.53 -11.93 -27.59
C HIS A 218 1.91 -11.65 -28.96
N ALA A 219 2.67 -11.80 -30.04
CA ALA A 219 2.21 -11.59 -31.42
C ALA A 219 1.04 -12.51 -31.76
N ARG A 220 1.15 -13.81 -31.46
CA ARG A 220 0.07 -14.79 -31.65
C ARG A 220 -1.21 -14.41 -30.92
N VAL A 221 -1.10 -13.95 -29.67
CA VAL A 221 -2.28 -13.52 -28.89
C VAL A 221 -2.90 -12.25 -29.47
N LYS A 222 -2.10 -11.35 -30.01
CA LYS A 222 -2.57 -10.13 -30.68
C LYS A 222 -3.38 -10.48 -31.93
N GLU A 223 -2.88 -11.37 -32.78
CA GLU A 223 -3.60 -11.88 -33.96
C GLU A 223 -4.94 -12.53 -33.57
N LEU A 224 -4.94 -13.39 -32.54
CA LEU A 224 -6.17 -14.01 -32.04
C LEU A 224 -7.20 -13.01 -31.51
N LEU A 225 -6.74 -11.90 -30.91
CA LEU A 225 -7.62 -10.83 -30.46
C LEU A 225 -8.20 -10.05 -31.63
N GLU A 226 -7.39 -9.72 -32.64
CA GLU A 226 -7.83 -9.05 -33.87
C GLU A 226 -8.85 -9.90 -34.65
N ALA A 227 -8.68 -11.22 -34.65
CA ALA A 227 -9.61 -12.17 -35.25
C ALA A 227 -10.87 -12.48 -34.41
N ASN A 228 -11.04 -11.89 -33.20
CA ASN A 228 -12.08 -12.25 -32.23
C ASN A 228 -12.09 -13.74 -31.82
N GLN A 229 -10.94 -14.41 -31.89
CA GLN A 229 -10.75 -15.84 -31.60
C GLN A 229 -10.10 -16.10 -30.23
N CYS A 230 -9.89 -15.06 -29.43
CA CYS A 230 -9.32 -15.19 -28.10
C CYS A 230 -10.44 -15.24 -27.05
N PRO A 231 -10.80 -16.40 -26.48
CA PRO A 231 -11.91 -16.51 -25.54
C PRO A 231 -11.53 -16.09 -24.11
N CYS A 232 -12.53 -15.63 -23.37
CA CYS A 232 -12.43 -15.45 -21.93
C CYS A 232 -12.29 -16.80 -21.21
N ALA A 233 -11.36 -16.91 -20.27
CA ALA A 233 -11.18 -18.11 -19.45
C ALA A 233 -12.36 -18.40 -18.49
N LEU A 234 -13.27 -17.45 -18.30
CA LEU A 234 -14.39 -17.56 -17.35
C LEU A 234 -15.75 -17.73 -18.04
N CYS A 235 -16.07 -16.92 -19.06
CA CYS A 235 -17.37 -16.97 -19.74
C CYS A 235 -17.29 -17.53 -21.18
N SER A 236 -16.09 -17.87 -21.66
CA SER A 236 -15.83 -18.38 -23.02
C SER A 236 -16.18 -17.43 -24.18
N LEU A 237 -16.75 -16.25 -23.92
CA LEU A 237 -17.03 -15.24 -24.94
C LEU A 237 -15.73 -14.57 -25.45
N PRO A 238 -15.71 -14.08 -26.70
CA PRO A 238 -14.54 -13.40 -27.27
C PRO A 238 -14.07 -12.19 -26.43
N LEU A 239 -12.76 -12.10 -26.24
CA LEU A 239 -12.10 -10.93 -25.66
C LEU A 239 -11.84 -9.90 -26.75
N ARG A 240 -11.94 -8.62 -26.38
CA ARG A 240 -11.62 -7.49 -27.25
C ARG A 240 -10.60 -6.59 -26.58
N SER A 241 -9.57 -6.19 -27.33
CA SER A 241 -8.63 -5.17 -26.87
C SER A 241 -9.33 -3.81 -26.78
N PRO A 242 -9.05 -2.98 -25.76
CA PRO A 242 -8.18 -3.20 -24.59
C PRO A 242 -8.91 -3.76 -23.35
N TYR A 243 -10.18 -4.17 -23.47
CA TYR A 243 -11.10 -4.41 -22.35
C TYR A 243 -11.00 -5.82 -21.73
N PHE A 244 -9.78 -6.30 -21.49
CA PHE A 244 -9.55 -7.58 -20.81
C PHE A 244 -8.29 -7.55 -19.96
N VAL A 245 -8.21 -8.47 -19.00
CA VAL A 245 -7.09 -8.60 -18.08
C VAL A 245 -6.35 -9.91 -18.33
N ARG A 246 -5.04 -9.88 -18.10
CA ARG A 246 -4.14 -11.04 -18.19
C ARG A 246 -3.61 -11.37 -16.79
N CYS A 247 -3.33 -12.63 -16.53
CA CYS A 247 -2.64 -13.02 -15.30
C CYS A 247 -1.27 -12.33 -15.21
N SER A 248 -0.84 -11.90 -14.02
CA SER A 248 0.48 -11.32 -13.77
C SER A 248 1.64 -12.29 -14.06
N ARG A 249 1.35 -13.60 -14.13
CA ARG A 249 2.30 -14.64 -14.56
C ARG A 249 2.37 -14.83 -16.07
N THR A 250 1.77 -13.95 -16.88
CA THR A 250 1.97 -13.94 -18.34
C THR A 250 3.46 -13.77 -18.63
N PRO A 251 4.08 -14.56 -19.53
CA PRO A 251 3.47 -15.48 -20.50
C PRO A 251 3.21 -16.92 -20.01
N PHE A 252 3.65 -17.28 -18.81
CA PHE A 252 3.57 -18.64 -18.24
C PHE A 252 2.15 -19.07 -17.83
N CYS A 253 1.20 -18.13 -17.80
CA CYS A 253 -0.20 -18.40 -17.56
C CYS A 253 -1.02 -17.90 -18.77
N SER A 254 -1.88 -18.77 -19.29
CA SER A 254 -2.79 -18.46 -20.40
C SER A 254 -4.09 -17.79 -19.95
N LEU A 255 -4.27 -17.55 -18.64
CA LEU A 255 -5.49 -16.95 -18.09
C LEU A 255 -5.64 -15.51 -18.59
N ARG A 256 -6.74 -15.30 -19.32
CA ARG A 256 -7.20 -14.02 -19.83
C ARG A 256 -8.70 -13.96 -19.59
N ALA A 257 -9.21 -12.85 -19.07
CA ALA A 257 -10.63 -12.73 -18.78
C ALA A 257 -11.13 -11.32 -19.04
N HIS A 258 -12.44 -11.15 -19.27
CA HIS A 258 -13.05 -9.83 -19.19
C HIS A 258 -12.84 -9.29 -17.77
N LEU A 259 -12.62 -7.99 -17.67
CA LEU A 259 -12.48 -7.32 -16.38
C LEU A 259 -13.68 -7.61 -15.46
N ALA A 260 -14.90 -7.57 -16.01
CA ALA A 260 -16.13 -7.87 -15.29
C ALA A 260 -16.19 -9.32 -14.78
N CYS A 261 -15.83 -10.30 -15.62
CA CYS A 261 -15.84 -11.71 -15.23
C CYS A 261 -14.86 -11.98 -14.09
N LEU A 262 -13.64 -11.41 -14.16
CA LEU A 262 -12.65 -11.58 -13.11
C LEU A 262 -13.08 -10.86 -11.82
N ALA A 263 -13.66 -9.66 -11.93
CA ALA A 263 -14.18 -8.93 -10.78
C ALA A 263 -15.31 -9.68 -10.07
N MET A 264 -16.24 -10.28 -10.83
CA MET A 264 -17.27 -11.15 -10.27
C MET A 264 -16.68 -12.35 -9.56
N TRP A 265 -15.69 -13.02 -10.17
CA TRP A 265 -15.01 -14.16 -9.54
C TRP A 265 -14.31 -13.78 -8.23
N PHE A 266 -13.56 -12.68 -8.21
CA PHE A 266 -12.83 -12.22 -7.01
C PHE A 266 -13.75 -11.71 -5.90
N THR A 267 -14.95 -11.24 -6.24
CA THR A 267 -15.92 -10.74 -5.25
C THR A 267 -16.98 -11.77 -4.86
N TYR A 268 -17.01 -12.95 -5.49
CA TYR A 268 -18.05 -13.97 -5.30
C TYR A 268 -18.28 -14.33 -3.83
N GLU A 269 -17.23 -14.68 -3.09
CA GLU A 269 -17.35 -15.02 -1.66
C GLU A 269 -17.80 -13.83 -0.80
N THR A 270 -17.38 -12.61 -1.14
CA THR A 270 -17.82 -11.41 -0.42
C THR A 270 -19.27 -11.06 -0.68
N MET A 271 -19.79 -11.36 -1.88
CA MET A 271 -21.21 -11.19 -2.21
C MET A 271 -22.06 -12.24 -1.51
N GLN A 272 -21.65 -13.51 -1.52
CA GLN A 272 -22.36 -14.57 -0.77
C GLN A 272 -22.47 -14.28 0.72
N LYS A 273 -21.39 -13.83 1.37
CA LYS A 273 -21.40 -13.46 2.80
C LYS A 273 -22.38 -12.31 3.08
N ARG A 274 -22.47 -11.32 2.19
CA ARG A 274 -23.43 -10.20 2.31
C ARG A 274 -24.87 -10.68 2.19
N ASP A 275 -25.16 -11.54 1.22
CA ASP A 275 -26.52 -12.06 1.00
C ASP A 275 -27.01 -12.89 2.19
N VAL A 276 -26.12 -13.69 2.80
CA VAL A 276 -26.42 -14.41 4.05
C VAL A 276 -26.68 -13.46 5.21
N THR A 277 -25.87 -12.42 5.40
CA THR A 277 -26.09 -11.43 6.47
C THR A 277 -27.35 -10.59 6.27
N MET A 278 -27.73 -10.24 5.03
CA MET A 278 -28.97 -9.51 4.73
C MET A 278 -30.21 -10.40 4.85
N GLY A 279 -30.10 -11.69 4.53
CA GLY A 279 -31.18 -12.67 4.73
C GLY A 279 -31.53 -12.89 6.21
N GLN A 280 -30.53 -12.84 7.10
CA GLN A 280 -30.74 -12.98 8.55
C GLN A 280 -31.32 -11.72 9.21
N SER A 281 -31.13 -10.53 8.63
CA SER A 281 -31.75 -9.29 9.13
C SER A 281 -33.22 -9.13 8.77
N ASN A 282 -33.75 -9.91 7.81
CA ASN A 282 -35.16 -9.90 7.41
C ASN A 282 -36.01 -10.99 8.11
N GLN A 283 -35.46 -11.67 9.12
CA GLN A 283 -36.16 -12.69 9.93
C GLN A 283 -36.28 -12.31 11.42
N LYS A 284 -36.13 -11.02 11.76
CA LYS A 284 -36.42 -10.49 13.11
C LYS A 284 -37.47 -9.39 13.05
#